data_AF-A0A1H7PFP5-F1
#
_entry.id   AF-A0A1H7PFP5-F1
#
_cell.length_a   1.000
_cell.length_b   1.000
_cell.length_c   1.000
_cell.angle_alpha   90.00
_cell.angle_beta   90.00
_cell.angle_gamma   90.00
#
_symmetry.space_group_name_H-M   'P 1'
#
loop_
_entity.id
_entity.type
_entity.pdbx_description
1 polymer ?
#
loop_
_entity_poly.entity_id
_entity_poly.type
_entity_poly.pdbx_seq_one_letter_code
_entity_poly.pdbx_strand_id
1 'polypeptide(L)'
;MIMKKDNSIRKRVQSVIIAAAIALTIIPGTFAIAKPITAQAATESIVNSLSENERKIYDAYQYLDTRIKEKDVEITAKNKSEFDSAGFYTMYTGAEERVKYSADDLKYARRAYIYSNPLEIAGAMAQIKFLTIKGKDNKYSCYAYLQKTGDNDYTGETKALKKAIKKIMKNIDEDTNFVMELQCFDMVINNTTYAKIAIDNKDLKNTAYGALVQHRASTQGYSLAFAALLDELEINNDILFNSYRCWNQVKIGTKWYETDLVACDKSTKGTVDYTCFNTSQKKMKSYGLTRVDYCTKFRESKGSNSTTKSKLQKYSEEMFKDSKNFTLGVLNPDNSVTRTTLLSTEQTVTLVPVFIDNSSMLNCSMILKSLTITTNPAESAFTWTQWTPKTPKITLTKNGPGASRVLSVVMIYDDGTNEGTAISFNVNLVDQDNTTGSFIYKVIDDDNVSLVKCTKKTIKNVNIPSTVAVDGKSYKVSKIEANAFKKCSKLETVMIGANVKEIGANAFSGKTKLIRVETQGYVLNTLGKDAFKSADANTFFLLKATSYSKYNKLVKKVKKAGGSKAVYKFRKY
;
A
#
# COMPACT_ATOMS: atom_id res chain seq x y z
N MET A 1 -37.29 -15.35 -22.34
CA MET A 1 -37.01 -14.18 -21.47
C MET A 1 -36.08 -14.55 -20.30
N ILE A 2 -35.01 -15.29 -20.60
CA ILE A 2 -33.98 -15.77 -19.68
C ILE A 2 -32.64 -15.34 -20.33
N MET A 3 -31.60 -15.01 -19.55
CA MET A 3 -30.28 -14.46 -19.98
C MET A 3 -30.03 -12.94 -19.84
N LYS A 4 -30.64 -12.25 -18.86
CA LYS A 4 -30.14 -10.93 -18.39
C LYS A 4 -29.67 -10.87 -16.93
N LYS A 5 -29.87 -11.93 -16.12
CA LYS A 5 -29.50 -11.95 -14.68
C LYS A 5 -28.03 -12.36 -14.40
N ASP A 6 -27.38 -13.15 -15.25
CA ASP A 6 -26.02 -13.70 -14.98
C ASP A 6 -24.88 -12.66 -14.99
N ASN A 7 -24.93 -11.70 -15.92
CA ASN A 7 -23.89 -10.67 -16.04
C ASN A 7 -23.76 -9.75 -14.80
N SER A 8 -24.80 -9.68 -13.97
CA SER A 8 -24.82 -8.90 -12.73
C SER A 8 -24.05 -9.58 -11.60
N ILE A 9 -24.20 -10.90 -11.46
CA ILE A 9 -23.57 -11.68 -10.40
C ILE A 9 -22.07 -11.83 -10.68
N ARG A 10 -21.70 -12.16 -11.93
CA ARG A 10 -20.30 -12.24 -12.38
C ARG A 10 -19.55 -10.92 -12.22
N LYS A 11 -20.17 -9.78 -12.56
CA LYS A 11 -19.57 -8.44 -12.33
C LYS A 11 -19.44 -8.09 -10.84
N ARG A 12 -20.41 -8.46 -10.01
CA ARG A 12 -20.37 -8.22 -8.55
C ARG A 12 -19.27 -9.05 -7.89
N VAL A 13 -19.05 -10.27 -8.35
CA VAL A 13 -18.03 -11.19 -7.86
C VAL A 13 -16.65 -10.80 -8.34
N GLN A 14 -16.49 -10.50 -9.64
CA GLN A 14 -15.25 -9.91 -10.15
C GLN A 14 -14.94 -8.63 -9.38
N SER A 15 -15.95 -7.81 -9.02
CA SER A 15 -15.74 -6.63 -8.17
C SER A 15 -15.34 -6.97 -6.72
N VAL A 16 -15.80 -8.09 -6.17
CA VAL A 16 -15.43 -8.59 -4.82
C VAL A 16 -14.02 -9.18 -4.83
N ILE A 17 -13.64 -9.91 -5.88
CA ILE A 17 -12.29 -10.44 -6.10
C ILE A 17 -11.31 -9.31 -6.43
N ILE A 18 -11.71 -8.34 -7.26
CA ILE A 18 -10.97 -7.09 -7.51
C ILE A 18 -10.77 -6.37 -6.17
N ALA A 19 -11.81 -6.18 -5.36
CA ALA A 19 -11.70 -5.54 -4.06
C ALA A 19 -10.83 -6.32 -3.04
N ALA A 20 -10.80 -7.66 -3.12
CA ALA A 20 -9.97 -8.52 -2.25
C ALA A 20 -8.51 -8.60 -2.73
N ALA A 21 -8.27 -8.78 -4.03
CA ALA A 21 -6.95 -8.80 -4.67
C ALA A 21 -6.23 -7.46 -4.58
N ILE A 22 -6.96 -6.34 -4.60
CA ILE A 22 -6.43 -4.97 -4.42
C ILE A 22 -6.25 -4.63 -2.93
N ALA A 23 -6.92 -5.35 -2.03
CA ALA A 23 -6.75 -5.19 -0.59
C ALA A 23 -5.52 -5.93 -0.07
N LEU A 24 -4.40 -5.88 -0.79
CA LEU A 24 -3.10 -6.30 -0.29
C LEU A 24 -2.73 -5.45 0.93
N THR A 25 -3.16 -5.93 2.09
CA THR A 25 -2.71 -5.44 3.38
C THR A 25 -1.30 -5.94 3.60
N ILE A 26 -0.41 -5.07 4.08
CA ILE A 26 0.96 -5.44 4.39
C ILE A 26 0.94 -6.42 5.57
N ILE A 27 0.86 -7.71 5.27
CA ILE A 27 1.35 -8.77 6.15
C ILE A 27 2.65 -9.25 5.51
N PRO A 28 3.81 -9.02 6.14
CA PRO A 28 5.06 -9.56 5.59
C PRO A 28 5.04 -11.08 5.67
N GLY A 29 4.78 -11.73 4.54
CA GLY A 29 5.15 -13.11 4.26
C GLY A 29 6.63 -13.17 3.89
N THR A 30 7.31 -14.23 4.30
CA THR A 30 8.72 -14.45 3.96
C THR A 30 8.82 -15.13 2.61
N PHE A 31 9.24 -14.40 1.58
CA PHE A 31 9.90 -14.96 0.40
C PHE A 31 11.11 -14.10 -0.01
N ALA A 32 12.01 -14.75 -0.75
CA ALA A 32 13.44 -14.43 -0.80
C ALA A 32 13.79 -13.23 -1.70
N ILE A 33 15.03 -12.78 -1.50
CA ILE A 33 15.62 -11.48 -1.81
C ILE A 33 15.87 -11.26 -3.31
N ALA A 34 15.57 -10.06 -3.81
CA ALA A 34 16.48 -9.29 -4.65
C ALA A 34 16.96 -8.04 -3.88
N LYS A 35 18.23 -7.66 -4.05
CA LYS A 35 18.85 -6.53 -3.33
C LYS A 35 18.20 -5.21 -3.82
N PRO A 36 17.89 -4.25 -2.93
CA PRO A 36 17.47 -2.93 -3.37
C PRO A 36 18.60 -2.26 -4.15
N ILE A 37 18.31 -1.82 -5.37
CA ILE A 37 19.20 -1.04 -6.21
C ILE A 37 18.77 0.41 -6.04
N THR A 38 19.71 1.25 -5.61
CA THR A 38 19.59 2.71 -5.52
C THR A 38 19.47 3.34 -6.91
N ALA A 39 18.46 2.96 -7.67
CA ALA A 39 18.20 3.48 -9.01
C ALA A 39 17.70 4.92 -8.89
N GLN A 40 18.22 5.77 -9.78
CA GLN A 40 17.74 7.14 -9.98
C GLN A 40 16.70 7.10 -11.12
N ALA A 41 15.60 7.84 -10.99
CA ALA A 41 14.62 8.01 -12.06
C ALA A 41 15.30 8.39 -13.39
N ALA A 42 14.65 8.10 -14.52
CA ALA A 42 15.22 8.25 -15.88
C ALA A 42 15.77 9.67 -16.14
N THR A 43 17.03 9.87 -15.78
CA THR A 43 17.66 11.18 -15.64
C THR A 43 17.95 11.77 -17.01
N GLU A 44 18.23 10.92 -17.99
CA GLU A 44 18.53 11.30 -19.36
C GLU A 44 17.36 12.00 -20.07
N SER A 45 16.11 11.52 -19.92
CA SER A 45 14.95 12.18 -20.53
C SER A 45 14.69 13.56 -19.96
N ILE A 46 14.88 13.72 -18.65
CA ILE A 46 14.75 15.01 -17.96
C ILE A 46 15.82 15.96 -18.48
N VAL A 47 17.09 15.56 -18.37
CA VAL A 47 18.26 16.38 -18.73
C VAL A 47 18.20 16.87 -20.17
N ASN A 48 17.80 16.02 -21.10
CA ASN A 48 17.68 16.37 -22.52
C ASN A 48 16.50 17.31 -22.83
N SER A 49 15.57 17.47 -21.89
CA SER A 49 14.37 18.30 -22.05
C SER A 49 14.51 19.69 -21.42
N LEU A 50 15.54 19.93 -20.59
CA LEU A 50 15.77 21.21 -19.92
C LEU A 50 16.27 22.28 -20.90
N SER A 51 15.95 23.55 -20.62
CA SER A 51 16.64 24.69 -21.22
C SER A 51 18.11 24.72 -20.78
N GLU A 52 18.96 25.48 -21.47
CA GLU A 52 20.38 25.62 -21.07
C GLU A 52 20.51 26.17 -19.64
N ASN A 53 19.70 27.16 -19.28
CA ASN A 53 19.68 27.75 -17.94
C ASN A 53 19.21 26.73 -16.89
N GLU A 54 18.10 26.03 -17.17
CA GLU A 54 17.56 25.01 -16.28
C GLU A 54 18.55 23.87 -16.06
N ARG A 55 19.17 23.38 -17.14
CA ARG A 55 20.22 22.36 -17.12
C ARG A 55 21.36 22.77 -16.20
N LYS A 56 21.84 24.00 -16.33
CA LYS A 56 22.94 24.52 -15.52
C LYS A 56 22.61 24.62 -14.04
N ILE A 57 21.39 25.03 -13.70
CA ILE A 57 20.89 25.08 -12.32
C ILE A 57 20.68 23.66 -11.78
N TYR A 58 20.15 22.75 -12.59
CA TYR A 58 20.00 21.33 -12.25
C TYR A 58 21.34 20.68 -11.92
N ASP A 59 22.36 20.89 -12.76
CA ASP A 59 23.72 20.39 -12.52
C ASP A 59 24.31 21.00 -11.24
N ALA A 60 24.01 22.27 -10.94
CA ALA A 60 24.38 22.89 -9.68
C ALA A 60 23.74 22.19 -8.47
N TYR A 61 22.44 21.86 -8.52
CA TYR A 61 21.78 21.10 -7.45
C TYR A 61 22.43 19.72 -7.26
N GLN A 62 22.63 18.97 -8.35
CA GLN A 62 23.27 17.65 -8.33
C GLN A 62 24.66 17.70 -7.66
N TYR A 63 25.47 18.70 -8.03
CA TYR A 63 26.78 18.90 -7.43
C TYR A 63 26.69 19.29 -5.95
N LEU A 64 25.79 20.20 -5.58
CA LEU A 64 25.77 20.81 -4.26
C LEU A 64 25.00 20.01 -3.19
N ASP A 65 24.24 18.99 -3.57
CA ASP A 65 23.37 18.24 -2.65
C ASP A 65 24.13 17.57 -1.48
N THR A 66 25.39 17.19 -1.73
CA THR A 66 26.27 16.65 -0.67
C THR A 66 27.04 17.74 0.08
N ARG A 67 26.79 19.02 -0.20
CA ARG A 67 27.60 20.19 0.19
C ARG A 67 26.74 21.36 0.68
N ILE A 68 25.65 21.07 1.38
CA ILE A 68 24.67 22.06 1.84
C ILE A 68 25.21 22.85 3.04
N LYS A 69 25.24 24.17 2.93
CA LYS A 69 25.66 25.09 4.00
C LYS A 69 24.59 25.25 5.09
N GLU A 70 25.03 25.59 6.30
CA GLU A 70 24.12 25.85 7.42
C GLU A 70 23.21 27.07 7.16
N LYS A 71 22.04 27.07 7.81
CA LYS A 71 20.95 28.02 7.52
C LYS A 71 21.33 29.50 7.70
N ASP A 72 22.25 29.79 8.62
CA ASP A 72 22.64 31.17 8.98
C ASP A 72 23.93 31.63 8.28
N VAL A 73 24.49 30.81 7.38
CA VAL A 73 25.71 31.17 6.65
C VAL A 73 25.43 32.29 5.65
N GLU A 74 26.08 33.44 5.83
CA GLU A 74 26.06 34.54 4.88
C GLU A 74 27.38 34.62 4.11
N ILE A 75 27.31 34.39 2.79
CA ILE A 75 28.48 34.40 1.91
C ILE A 75 28.43 35.64 1.01
N THR A 76 29.50 36.42 1.08
CA THR A 76 29.74 37.64 0.31
C THR A 76 31.02 37.48 -0.52
N ALA A 77 31.29 38.45 -1.39
CA ALA A 77 32.55 38.48 -2.13
C ALA A 77 33.79 38.56 -1.21
N LYS A 78 33.65 39.17 -0.02
CA LYS A 78 34.76 39.42 0.91
C LYS A 78 35.18 38.16 1.66
N ASN A 79 34.22 37.34 2.07
CA ASN A 79 34.47 36.15 2.89
C ASN A 79 34.38 34.84 2.10
N LYS A 80 34.11 34.85 0.79
CA LYS A 80 34.02 33.62 -0.03
C LYS A 80 35.26 32.73 0.12
N SER A 81 36.46 33.32 0.21
CA SER A 81 37.72 32.60 0.35
C SER A 81 37.87 31.86 1.68
N GLU A 82 37.06 32.19 2.69
CA GLU A 82 37.03 31.49 3.98
C GLU A 82 36.27 30.16 3.91
N PHE A 83 35.51 29.94 2.83
CA PHE A 83 34.75 28.71 2.61
C PHE A 83 35.46 27.79 1.62
N ASP A 84 35.33 26.48 1.86
CA ASP A 84 35.77 25.46 0.91
C ASP A 84 35.20 25.72 -0.49
N SER A 85 36.10 25.80 -1.48
CA SER A 85 35.79 26.07 -2.87
C SER A 85 34.90 24.98 -3.48
N ALA A 86 35.01 23.74 -3.01
CA ALA A 86 34.14 22.64 -3.44
C ALA A 86 32.68 22.86 -3.00
N GLY A 87 32.43 23.72 -2.00
CA GLY A 87 31.09 24.09 -1.57
C GLY A 87 30.35 25.05 -2.51
N PHE A 88 30.92 25.35 -3.68
CA PHE A 88 30.35 26.23 -4.68
C PHE A 88 30.33 25.58 -6.05
N TYR A 89 29.27 25.81 -6.81
CA TYR A 89 29.19 25.46 -8.21
C TYR A 89 29.38 26.72 -9.06
N THR A 90 30.32 26.70 -10.01
CA THR A 90 30.57 27.84 -10.88
C THR A 90 29.47 27.95 -11.93
N MET A 91 28.64 28.98 -11.83
CA MET A 91 27.61 29.27 -12.82
C MET A 91 28.21 29.95 -14.04
N TYR A 92 29.11 30.93 -13.88
CA TYR A 92 29.86 31.51 -15.00
C TYR A 92 31.04 32.32 -14.46
N THR A 93 31.99 32.61 -15.34
CA THR A 93 33.14 33.47 -15.04
C THR A 93 33.40 34.42 -16.20
N GLY A 94 33.83 35.65 -15.90
CA GLY A 94 34.30 36.58 -16.92
C GLY A 94 33.21 37.12 -17.86
N ALA A 95 31.95 37.20 -17.41
CA ALA A 95 30.88 37.77 -18.22
C ALA A 95 30.90 39.32 -18.18
N GLU A 96 30.63 39.97 -19.32
CA GLU A 96 30.55 41.45 -19.39
C GLU A 96 29.37 41.99 -18.56
N GLU A 97 28.29 41.22 -18.47
CA GLU A 97 27.09 41.57 -17.70
C GLU A 97 26.68 40.44 -16.75
N ARG A 98 25.84 40.78 -15.77
CA ARG A 98 25.27 39.80 -14.84
C ARG A 98 24.22 38.95 -15.57
N VAL A 99 24.48 37.66 -15.72
CA VAL A 99 23.46 36.70 -16.14
C VAL A 99 22.45 36.51 -15.00
N LYS A 100 21.16 36.72 -15.30
CA LYS A 100 20.03 36.51 -14.38
C LYS A 100 19.27 35.26 -14.79
N TYR A 101 18.94 34.43 -13.80
CA TYR A 101 18.05 33.28 -13.98
C TYR A 101 16.62 33.67 -13.62
N SER A 102 15.66 33.30 -14.46
CA SER A 102 14.24 33.61 -14.21
C SER A 102 13.69 32.78 -13.04
N ALA A 103 12.55 33.22 -12.49
CA ALA A 103 11.84 32.43 -11.47
C ALA A 103 11.42 31.05 -11.99
N ASP A 104 11.11 30.95 -13.30
CA ASP A 104 10.76 29.69 -13.94
C ASP A 104 11.98 28.78 -14.10
N ASP A 105 13.13 29.31 -14.54
CA ASP A 105 14.38 28.53 -14.62
C ASP A 105 14.71 27.88 -13.26
N LEU A 106 14.62 28.67 -12.17
CA LEU A 106 14.89 28.20 -10.82
C LEU A 106 13.88 27.15 -10.33
N LYS A 107 12.59 27.38 -10.62
CA LYS A 107 11.48 26.52 -10.21
C LYS A 107 11.57 25.17 -10.92
N TYR A 108 11.71 25.17 -12.24
CA TYR A 108 11.69 23.94 -13.04
C TYR A 108 13.00 23.16 -12.94
N ALA A 109 14.16 23.82 -12.86
CA ALA A 109 15.41 23.12 -12.56
C ALA A 109 15.40 22.43 -11.19
N ARG A 110 14.83 23.09 -10.16
CA ARG A 110 14.67 22.47 -8.84
C ARG A 110 13.70 21.28 -8.90
N ARG A 111 12.58 21.38 -9.61
CA ARG A 111 11.66 20.25 -9.80
C ARG A 111 12.35 19.08 -10.50
N ALA A 112 13.09 19.36 -11.58
CA ALA A 112 13.86 18.35 -12.30
C ALA A 112 14.80 17.61 -11.35
N TYR A 113 15.56 18.35 -10.53
CA TYR A 113 16.43 17.75 -9.52
C TYR A 113 15.66 16.91 -8.50
N ILE A 114 14.57 17.43 -7.90
CA ILE A 114 13.79 16.67 -6.91
C ILE A 114 13.21 15.39 -7.51
N TYR A 115 12.72 15.45 -8.75
CA TYR A 115 12.06 14.32 -9.41
C TYR A 115 13.05 13.28 -9.93
N SER A 116 14.29 13.68 -10.20
CA SER A 116 15.40 12.76 -10.50
C SER A 116 15.97 12.09 -9.25
N ASN A 117 15.77 12.67 -8.06
CA ASN A 117 16.40 12.21 -6.82
C ASN A 117 15.38 12.05 -5.67
N PRO A 118 14.44 11.08 -5.78
CA PRO A 118 13.34 10.96 -4.82
C PRO A 118 13.78 10.58 -3.39
N LEU A 119 15.02 10.15 -3.21
CA LEU A 119 15.61 9.80 -1.91
C LEU A 119 16.37 10.97 -1.25
N GLU A 120 16.69 12.03 -2.00
CA GLU A 120 17.53 13.13 -1.52
C GLU A 120 16.69 14.25 -0.88
N ILE A 121 16.30 14.00 0.38
CA ILE A 121 15.43 14.90 1.14
C ILE A 121 16.14 16.22 1.45
N ALA A 122 17.44 16.18 1.77
CA ALA A 122 18.19 17.38 2.17
C ALA A 122 18.25 18.42 1.05
N GLY A 123 18.66 18.03 -0.16
CA GLY A 123 18.64 18.90 -1.34
C GLY A 123 17.23 19.37 -1.70
N ALA A 124 16.21 18.50 -1.57
CA ALA A 124 14.83 18.90 -1.77
C ALA A 124 14.37 19.99 -0.77
N MET A 125 14.92 20.03 0.44
CA MET A 125 14.60 21.04 1.47
C MET A 125 15.52 22.26 1.42
N ALA A 126 16.69 22.16 0.80
CA ALA A 126 17.64 23.25 0.66
C ALA A 126 17.14 24.36 -0.29
N GLN A 127 17.68 25.56 -0.14
CA GLN A 127 17.53 26.66 -1.09
C GLN A 127 18.84 26.88 -1.83
N ILE A 128 18.76 27.10 -3.14
CA ILE A 128 19.90 27.58 -3.91
C ILE A 128 20.06 29.09 -3.74
N LYS A 129 21.31 29.51 -3.57
CA LYS A 129 21.74 30.90 -3.46
C LYS A 129 22.80 31.17 -4.51
N PHE A 130 22.85 32.41 -4.99
CA PHE A 130 23.82 32.86 -5.98
C PHE A 130 24.66 33.98 -5.41
N LEU A 131 25.98 33.86 -5.57
CA LEU A 131 26.97 34.86 -5.23
C LEU A 131 27.60 35.38 -6.52
N THR A 132 27.28 36.60 -6.89
CA THR A 132 27.91 37.30 -8.02
C THR A 132 29.01 38.23 -7.53
N ILE A 133 30.19 38.10 -8.12
CA ILE A 133 31.39 38.90 -7.81
C ILE A 133 31.80 39.65 -9.06
N LYS A 134 32.07 40.95 -8.92
CA LYS A 134 32.68 41.76 -9.98
C LYS A 134 34.19 41.79 -9.78
N GLY A 135 34.93 41.31 -10.77
CA GLY A 135 36.39 41.33 -10.80
C GLY A 135 36.96 42.73 -11.02
N LYS A 136 38.27 42.87 -10.82
CA LYS A 136 39.01 44.12 -11.08
C LYS A 136 39.02 44.48 -12.58
N ASP A 137 38.86 43.48 -13.45
CA ASP A 137 38.71 43.59 -14.90
C ASP A 137 37.30 44.06 -15.33
N ASN A 138 36.46 44.48 -14.39
CA ASN A 138 35.06 44.83 -14.56
C ASN A 138 34.13 43.69 -15.02
N LYS A 139 34.61 42.45 -15.08
CA LYS A 139 33.81 41.28 -15.47
C LYS A 139 33.13 40.63 -14.27
N TYR A 140 32.08 39.86 -14.53
CA TYR A 140 31.28 39.18 -13.52
C TYR A 140 31.52 37.66 -13.50
N SER A 141 31.63 37.12 -12.30
CA SER A 141 31.59 35.67 -12.04
C SER A 141 30.47 35.37 -11.07
N CYS A 142 29.78 34.25 -11.25
CA CYS A 142 28.68 33.82 -10.39
C CYS A 142 28.88 32.39 -9.91
N TYR A 143 28.63 32.18 -8.63
CA TYR A 143 28.76 30.90 -7.95
C TYR A 143 27.44 30.56 -7.25
N ALA A 144 26.97 29.34 -7.39
CA ALA A 144 25.84 28.82 -6.64
C ALA A 144 26.29 28.06 -5.40
N TYR A 145 25.49 28.08 -4.34
CA TYR A 145 25.62 27.19 -3.18
C TYR A 145 24.23 26.79 -2.66
N LEU A 146 24.11 25.61 -2.05
CA LEU A 146 22.90 25.20 -1.35
C LEU A 146 22.98 25.57 0.11
N GLN A 147 21.85 25.95 0.68
CA GLN A 147 21.72 26.35 2.07
C GLN A 147 20.50 25.69 2.71
N LYS A 148 20.64 25.21 3.94
CA LYS A 148 19.50 24.72 4.72
C LYS A 148 18.49 25.84 4.97
N THR A 149 17.21 25.48 5.09
CA THR A 149 16.15 26.42 5.53
C THR A 149 15.73 26.27 6.98
N GLY A 150 16.37 25.35 7.70
CA GLY A 150 16.14 25.07 9.11
C GLY A 150 17.27 24.22 9.65
N ASP A 151 17.18 23.83 10.92
CA ASP A 151 18.26 23.10 11.60
C ASP A 151 18.36 21.62 11.20
N ASN A 152 17.31 21.07 10.58
CA ASN A 152 17.26 19.66 10.22
C ASN A 152 18.17 19.35 9.02
N ASP A 153 18.98 18.30 9.16
CA ASP A 153 19.84 17.77 8.09
C ASP A 153 19.18 16.63 7.30
N TYR A 154 18.02 16.15 7.77
CA TYR A 154 17.20 15.09 7.18
C TYR A 154 17.88 13.72 7.07
N THR A 155 19.02 13.50 7.71
CA THR A 155 19.75 12.22 7.66
C THR A 155 18.91 11.08 8.24
N GLY A 156 18.16 11.35 9.31
CA GLY A 156 17.27 10.38 9.96
C GLY A 156 16.10 9.98 9.04
N GLU A 157 15.46 10.96 8.42
CA GLU A 157 14.35 10.81 7.49
C GLU A 157 14.78 10.01 6.26
N THR A 158 15.94 10.32 5.67
CA THR A 158 16.48 9.58 4.52
C THR A 158 16.74 8.11 4.88
N LYS A 159 17.33 7.83 6.05
CA LYS A 159 17.54 6.45 6.54
C LYS A 159 16.21 5.72 6.75
N ALA A 160 15.21 6.38 7.32
CA ALA A 160 13.88 5.81 7.54
C ALA A 160 13.16 5.53 6.22
N LEU A 161 13.25 6.42 5.22
CA LEU A 161 12.70 6.24 3.88
C LEU A 161 13.31 5.01 3.19
N LYS A 162 14.64 4.91 3.13
CA LYS A 162 15.33 3.75 2.54
C LYS A 162 14.93 2.43 3.22
N LYS A 163 14.77 2.46 4.55
CA LYS A 163 14.28 1.29 5.31
C LYS A 163 12.82 0.94 4.98
N ALA A 164 11.96 1.92 4.78
CA ALA A 164 10.56 1.70 4.42
C ALA A 164 10.45 1.09 3.01
N ILE A 165 11.16 1.65 2.02
CA ILE A 165 11.25 1.11 0.67
C ILE A 165 11.70 -0.36 0.69
N LYS A 166 12.82 -0.66 1.38
CA LYS A 166 13.31 -2.03 1.54
C LYS A 166 12.28 -2.98 2.20
N LYS A 167 11.46 -2.49 3.12
CA LYS A 167 10.40 -3.30 3.76
C LYS A 167 9.24 -3.55 2.79
N ILE A 168 8.90 -2.56 1.96
CA ILE A 168 7.84 -2.66 0.95
C ILE A 168 8.26 -3.63 -0.15
N MET A 169 9.45 -3.47 -0.71
CA MET A 169 9.99 -4.31 -1.80
C MET A 169 10.02 -5.81 -1.45
N LYS A 170 10.17 -6.16 -0.17
CA LYS A 170 10.08 -7.57 0.29
C LYS A 170 8.71 -8.21 0.13
N ASN A 171 7.66 -7.41 -0.13
CA ASN A 171 6.29 -7.89 -0.36
C ASN A 171 5.80 -7.54 -1.77
N ILE A 172 6.72 -7.16 -2.67
CA ILE A 172 6.45 -7.05 -4.10
C ILE A 172 6.90 -8.37 -4.70
N ASP A 173 6.00 -9.05 -5.40
CA ASP A 173 6.32 -10.29 -6.09
C ASP A 173 6.91 -9.97 -7.47
N GLU A 174 7.98 -10.67 -7.84
CA GLU A 174 8.57 -10.52 -9.16
C GLU A 174 7.64 -11.10 -10.22
N ASP A 175 7.24 -10.26 -11.17
CA ASP A 175 6.27 -10.57 -12.22
C ASP A 175 6.52 -9.63 -13.41
N THR A 176 5.63 -9.60 -14.39
CA THR A 176 5.53 -8.57 -15.42
C THR A 176 5.55 -7.16 -14.82
N ASN A 177 6.13 -6.20 -15.55
CA ASN A 177 6.19 -4.80 -15.13
C ASN A 177 4.82 -4.21 -14.77
N PHE A 178 3.74 -4.70 -15.40
CA PHE A 178 2.38 -4.25 -15.06
C PHE A 178 1.96 -4.67 -13.65
N VAL A 179 2.21 -5.93 -13.27
CA VAL A 179 1.85 -6.45 -11.95
C VAL A 179 2.70 -5.79 -10.88
N MET A 180 4.00 -5.68 -11.12
CA MET A 180 4.92 -4.97 -10.24
C MET A 180 4.55 -3.49 -10.05
N GLU A 181 4.17 -2.77 -11.11
CA GLU A 181 3.65 -1.41 -11.02
C GLU A 181 2.36 -1.35 -10.18
N LEU A 182 1.42 -2.27 -10.40
CA LEU A 182 0.15 -2.33 -9.67
C LEU A 182 0.38 -2.58 -8.17
N GLN A 183 1.29 -3.49 -7.82
CA GLN A 183 1.65 -3.75 -6.44
C GLN A 183 2.28 -2.51 -5.78
N CYS A 184 3.18 -1.79 -6.47
CA CYS A 184 3.72 -0.52 -5.99
C CYS A 184 2.62 0.54 -5.80
N PHE A 185 1.70 0.64 -6.76
CA PHE A 185 0.55 1.53 -6.70
C PHE A 185 -0.31 1.23 -5.46
N ASP A 186 -0.62 -0.05 -5.21
CA ASP A 186 -1.43 -0.47 -4.07
C ASP A 186 -0.73 -0.23 -2.73
N MET A 187 0.60 -0.43 -2.69
CA MET A 187 1.41 -0.11 -1.51
C MET A 187 1.34 1.37 -1.16
N VAL A 188 1.48 2.28 -2.13
CA VAL A 188 1.37 3.73 -1.86
C VAL A 188 -0.07 4.09 -1.50
N ILE A 189 -1.05 3.62 -2.29
CA ILE A 189 -2.45 4.03 -2.13
C ILE A 189 -3.04 3.53 -0.82
N ASN A 190 -2.71 2.33 -0.31
CA ASN A 190 -3.30 1.79 0.91
C ASN A 190 -2.52 2.12 2.19
N ASN A 191 -1.41 2.86 2.07
CA ASN A 191 -0.58 3.30 3.19
C ASN A 191 -0.39 4.82 3.28
N THR A 192 -1.05 5.60 2.42
CA THR A 192 -0.91 7.06 2.40
C THR A 192 -2.26 7.76 2.41
N THR A 193 -2.38 8.85 3.16
CA THR A 193 -3.53 9.76 3.12
C THR A 193 -3.14 11.10 2.47
N TYR A 194 -3.95 11.55 1.52
CA TYR A 194 -3.71 12.82 0.83
C TYR A 194 -3.75 14.02 1.77
N ALA A 195 -2.76 14.91 1.60
CA ALA A 195 -2.70 16.23 2.22
C ALA A 195 -2.54 17.30 1.15
N LYS A 196 -3.38 18.34 1.21
CA LYS A 196 -3.32 19.47 0.29
C LYS A 196 -2.14 20.37 0.66
N ILE A 197 -1.00 20.17 0.02
CA ILE A 197 0.20 21.00 0.10
C ILE A 197 0.54 21.46 -1.32
N ALA A 198 0.93 22.72 -1.48
CA ALA A 198 1.37 23.22 -2.78
C ALA A 198 2.66 22.52 -3.22
N ILE A 199 2.80 22.29 -4.52
CA ILE A 199 4.04 21.76 -5.12
C ILE A 199 5.20 22.69 -4.74
N ASP A 200 6.42 22.14 -4.67
CA ASP A 200 7.67 22.83 -4.34
C ASP A 200 7.82 23.30 -2.88
N ASN A 201 6.74 23.42 -2.10
CA ASN A 201 6.83 23.76 -0.68
C ASN A 201 7.79 22.81 0.04
N LYS A 202 8.59 23.36 0.95
CA LYS A 202 9.58 22.62 1.77
C LYS A 202 8.90 21.94 2.95
N ASP A 203 8.00 21.02 2.63
CA ASP A 203 7.26 20.19 3.58
C ASP A 203 7.58 18.72 3.28
N LEU A 204 7.85 17.92 4.32
CA LEU A 204 8.12 16.48 4.16
C LEU A 204 7.00 15.74 3.42
N LYS A 205 5.75 16.24 3.45
CA LYS A 205 4.62 15.70 2.69
C LYS A 205 4.78 15.84 1.17
N ASN A 206 5.69 16.70 0.70
CA ASN A 206 6.10 16.83 -0.71
C ASN A 206 7.25 15.88 -1.08
N THR A 207 7.64 14.94 -0.21
CA THR A 207 8.71 13.95 -0.47
C THR A 207 8.17 12.53 -0.41
N ALA A 208 8.93 11.55 -0.89
CA ALA A 208 8.61 10.13 -0.72
C ALA A 208 8.52 9.72 0.76
N TYR A 209 9.29 10.36 1.66
CA TYR A 209 9.22 10.13 3.11
C TYR A 209 7.85 10.49 3.69
N GLY A 210 7.24 11.58 3.24
CA GLY A 210 5.88 11.95 3.63
C GLY A 210 4.88 10.82 3.36
N ALA A 211 4.99 10.18 2.20
CA ALA A 211 4.10 9.09 1.83
C ALA A 211 4.44 7.77 2.55
N LEU A 212 5.68 7.30 2.43
CA LEU A 212 6.06 5.93 2.81
C LEU A 212 6.38 5.78 4.31
N VAL A 213 6.63 6.88 5.02
CA VAL A 213 6.96 6.86 6.46
C VAL A 213 5.95 7.65 7.29
N GLN A 214 5.60 8.87 6.89
CA GLN A 214 4.59 9.66 7.63
C GLN A 214 3.15 9.29 7.25
N HIS A 215 2.97 8.44 6.24
CA HIS A 215 1.67 8.01 5.74
C HIS A 215 0.76 9.16 5.29
N ARG A 216 1.33 10.33 4.99
CA ARG A 216 0.60 11.54 4.61
C ARG A 216 1.40 12.35 3.59
N ALA A 217 0.85 12.52 2.39
CA ALA A 217 1.57 13.16 1.30
C ALA A 217 0.69 14.03 0.41
N SER A 218 1.32 14.99 -0.25
CA SER A 218 0.74 15.77 -1.34
C SER A 218 0.82 15.01 -2.65
N THR A 219 0.26 15.58 -3.73
CA THR A 219 0.43 15.06 -5.08
C THR A 219 1.90 14.83 -5.45
N GLN A 220 2.82 15.72 -5.04
CA GLN A 220 4.26 15.57 -5.27
C GLN A 220 4.83 14.39 -4.47
N GLY A 221 4.47 14.28 -3.18
CA GLY A 221 4.94 13.18 -2.34
C GLY A 221 4.42 11.80 -2.78
N TYR A 222 3.17 11.72 -3.27
CA TYR A 222 2.65 10.49 -3.89
C TYR A 222 3.44 10.10 -5.13
N SER A 223 3.74 11.05 -6.01
CA SER A 223 4.48 10.79 -7.24
C SER A 223 5.93 10.39 -6.99
N LEU A 224 6.60 11.03 -6.04
CA LEU A 224 7.97 10.68 -5.63
C LEU A 224 8.03 9.31 -4.96
N ALA A 225 7.05 8.98 -4.12
CA ALA A 225 6.98 7.67 -3.50
C ALA A 225 6.78 6.55 -4.53
N PHE A 226 5.88 6.78 -5.50
CA PHE A 226 5.66 5.81 -6.57
C PHE A 226 6.89 5.67 -7.47
N ALA A 227 7.52 6.78 -7.88
CA ALA A 227 8.76 6.77 -8.64
C ALA A 227 9.87 6.00 -7.91
N ALA A 228 10.10 6.29 -6.62
CA ALA A 228 11.12 5.60 -5.83
C ALA A 228 10.91 4.07 -5.73
N LEU A 229 9.66 3.60 -5.73
CA LEU A 229 9.39 2.15 -5.73
C LEU A 229 9.57 1.54 -7.12
N LEU A 230 9.21 2.27 -8.19
CA LEU A 230 9.41 1.82 -9.58
C LEU A 230 10.90 1.79 -9.96
N ASP A 231 11.68 2.74 -9.47
CA ASP A 231 13.12 2.81 -9.68
C ASP A 231 13.80 1.55 -9.11
N GLU A 232 13.43 1.11 -7.90
CA GLU A 232 13.95 -0.13 -7.28
C GLU A 232 13.63 -1.42 -8.06
N LEU A 233 12.64 -1.35 -8.96
CA LEU A 233 12.23 -2.44 -9.85
C LEU A 233 12.74 -2.24 -11.28
N GLU A 234 13.60 -1.24 -11.51
CA GLU A 234 14.14 -0.86 -12.82
C GLU A 234 13.03 -0.59 -13.86
N ILE A 235 11.85 -0.15 -13.41
CA ILE A 235 10.75 0.24 -14.27
C ILE A 235 10.90 1.70 -14.64
N ASN A 236 11.26 1.96 -15.91
CA ASN A 236 11.44 3.31 -16.41
C ASN A 236 10.19 4.15 -16.16
N ASN A 237 10.37 5.27 -15.47
CA ASN A 237 9.32 6.19 -15.10
C ASN A 237 9.84 7.62 -15.04
N ASP A 238 8.93 8.59 -15.15
CA ASP A 238 9.20 10.01 -14.95
C ASP A 238 8.03 10.66 -14.18
N ILE A 239 8.30 11.75 -13.48
CA ILE A 239 7.26 12.55 -12.82
C ILE A 239 6.81 13.67 -13.76
N LEU A 240 5.51 13.71 -14.02
CA LEU A 240 4.80 14.72 -14.78
C LEU A 240 4.14 15.71 -13.84
N PHE A 241 3.93 16.95 -14.29
CA PHE A 241 3.25 17.95 -13.48
C PHE A 241 2.54 19.02 -14.30
N ASN A 242 1.65 19.75 -13.60
CA ASN A 242 1.13 21.05 -13.98
C ASN A 242 1.28 22.02 -12.78
N SER A 243 0.50 23.10 -12.74
CA SER A 243 0.58 24.08 -11.65
C SER A 243 0.14 23.57 -10.27
N TYR A 244 -0.67 22.52 -10.19
CA TYR A 244 -1.29 22.04 -8.94
C TYR A 244 -1.26 20.52 -8.74
N ARG A 245 -0.79 19.77 -9.74
CA ARG A 245 -0.76 18.31 -9.74
C ARG A 245 0.59 17.75 -10.18
N CYS A 246 1.01 16.68 -9.51
CA CYS A 246 2.08 15.78 -9.94
C CYS A 246 1.49 14.39 -10.15
N TRP A 247 1.92 13.70 -11.19
CA TRP A 247 1.57 12.32 -11.50
C TRP A 247 2.75 11.65 -12.19
N ASN A 248 2.63 10.38 -12.58
CA ASN A 248 3.76 9.62 -13.11
C ASN A 248 3.50 9.19 -14.56
N GLN A 249 4.57 9.13 -15.34
CA GLN A 249 4.63 8.43 -16.60
C GLN A 249 5.39 7.12 -16.40
N VAL A 250 4.88 5.98 -16.86
CA VAL A 250 5.49 4.67 -16.61
C VAL A 250 5.58 3.87 -17.91
N LYS A 251 6.70 3.18 -18.14
CA LYS A 251 6.91 2.31 -19.29
C LYS A 251 6.50 0.88 -18.96
N ILE A 252 5.50 0.37 -19.68
CA ILE A 252 5.07 -1.02 -19.56
C ILE A 252 5.18 -1.69 -20.92
N GLY A 253 6.14 -2.63 -21.02
CA GLY A 253 6.57 -3.19 -22.30
C GLY A 253 7.15 -2.10 -23.21
N THR A 254 6.61 -1.96 -24.41
CA THR A 254 7.07 -0.96 -25.39
C THR A 254 6.34 0.38 -25.30
N LYS A 255 5.31 0.50 -24.45
CA LYS A 255 4.41 1.66 -24.41
C LYS A 255 4.57 2.45 -23.12
N TRP A 256 4.31 3.75 -23.23
CA TRP A 256 4.24 4.68 -22.11
C TRP A 256 2.80 4.97 -21.73
N TYR A 257 2.58 5.05 -20.42
CA TYR A 257 1.31 5.27 -19.76
C TYR A 257 1.43 6.39 -18.74
N GLU A 258 0.30 6.95 -18.28
CA GLU A 258 0.26 7.92 -17.18
C GLU A 258 -0.60 7.42 -16.02
N THR A 259 -0.14 7.66 -14.80
CA THR A 259 -0.76 7.21 -13.54
C THR A 259 -0.80 8.37 -12.52
N ASP A 260 -2.00 8.78 -12.07
CA ASP A 260 -2.22 9.73 -10.96
C ASP A 260 -2.88 9.00 -9.77
N LEU A 261 -2.07 8.63 -8.79
CA LEU A 261 -2.50 7.89 -7.59
C LEU A 261 -3.53 8.66 -6.77
N VAL A 262 -3.40 9.98 -6.68
CA VAL A 262 -4.30 10.83 -5.89
C VAL A 262 -5.67 10.94 -6.60
N ALA A 263 -5.71 10.86 -7.93
CA ALA A 263 -6.97 10.84 -8.68
C ALA A 263 -7.67 9.49 -8.53
N CYS A 264 -6.90 8.42 -8.37
CA CYS A 264 -7.40 7.08 -8.12
C CYS A 264 -7.93 6.88 -6.69
N ASP A 265 -7.34 7.53 -5.68
CA ASP A 265 -7.76 7.39 -4.28
C ASP A 265 -9.02 8.21 -3.97
N LYS A 266 -10.21 7.64 -4.22
CA LYS A 266 -11.50 8.27 -3.88
C LYS A 266 -11.74 8.21 -2.37
N SER A 267 -10.95 8.95 -1.61
CA SER A 267 -10.85 8.91 -0.15
C SER A 267 -12.18 9.10 0.59
N THR A 268 -13.10 9.91 0.05
CA THR A 268 -14.44 10.11 0.62
C THR A 268 -15.43 9.00 0.24
N LYS A 269 -15.18 8.27 -0.85
CA LYS A 269 -15.97 7.09 -1.24
C LYS A 269 -15.42 5.80 -0.61
N GLY A 270 -14.16 5.82 -0.18
CA GLY A 270 -13.46 4.65 0.37
C GLY A 270 -13.10 3.61 -0.69
N THR A 271 -13.05 4.01 -1.96
CA THR A 271 -12.81 3.13 -3.11
C THR A 271 -11.59 3.60 -3.91
N VAL A 272 -11.02 2.68 -4.69
CA VAL A 272 -9.99 3.01 -5.70
C VAL A 272 -10.64 3.06 -7.08
N ASP A 273 -10.30 4.08 -7.86
CA ASP A 273 -10.79 4.31 -9.22
C ASP A 273 -9.63 4.32 -10.21
N TYR A 274 -9.52 3.28 -11.02
CA TYR A 274 -8.41 3.09 -11.95
C TYR A 274 -8.49 3.94 -13.24
N THR A 275 -9.42 4.90 -13.35
CA THR A 275 -9.53 5.75 -14.55
C THR A 275 -8.28 6.57 -14.89
N CYS A 276 -7.48 6.90 -13.87
CA CYS A 276 -6.19 7.58 -14.00
C CYS A 276 -5.02 6.67 -13.65
N PHE A 277 -5.18 5.34 -13.74
CA PHE A 277 -4.09 4.37 -13.65
C PHE A 277 -3.79 3.85 -15.05
N ASN A 278 -2.52 3.87 -15.44
CA ASN A 278 -2.05 3.43 -16.75
C ASN A 278 -2.95 3.89 -17.92
N THR A 279 -3.09 5.19 -18.12
CA THR A 279 -3.94 5.77 -19.17
C THR A 279 -3.15 6.66 -20.14
N SER A 280 -3.83 7.25 -21.13
CA SER A 280 -3.17 8.04 -22.17
C SER A 280 -3.05 9.50 -21.75
N GLN A 281 -2.04 10.19 -22.30
CA GLN A 281 -1.90 11.65 -22.12
C GLN A 281 -3.15 12.41 -22.57
N LYS A 282 -3.82 11.93 -23.64
CA LYS A 282 -5.08 12.49 -24.15
C LYS A 282 -6.18 12.39 -23.09
N LYS A 283 -6.24 11.27 -22.38
CA LYS A 283 -7.25 11.05 -21.34
C LYS A 283 -6.94 11.88 -20.10
N MET A 284 -5.67 11.97 -19.72
CA MET A 284 -5.20 12.84 -18.62
C MET A 284 -5.54 14.31 -18.89
N LYS A 285 -5.33 14.80 -20.12
CA LYS A 285 -5.75 16.14 -20.54
C LYS A 285 -7.25 16.38 -20.36
N SER A 286 -8.11 15.38 -20.64
CA SER A 286 -9.56 15.48 -20.40
C SER A 286 -9.95 15.61 -18.92
N TYR A 287 -9.03 15.28 -18.01
CA TYR A 287 -9.17 15.44 -16.56
C TYR A 287 -8.49 16.71 -16.04
N GLY A 288 -8.02 17.60 -16.92
CA GLY A 288 -7.30 18.82 -16.55
C GLY A 288 -5.82 18.58 -16.19
N LEU A 289 -5.29 17.40 -16.50
CA LEU A 289 -3.90 17.01 -16.25
C LEU A 289 -3.09 17.16 -17.53
N THR A 290 -2.73 18.40 -17.84
CA THR A 290 -1.89 18.76 -18.99
C THR A 290 -0.46 18.98 -18.53
N ARG A 291 0.48 18.27 -19.15
CA ARG A 291 1.92 18.45 -18.90
C ARG A 291 2.32 19.91 -19.19
N VAL A 292 3.21 20.47 -18.38
CA VAL A 292 3.78 21.81 -18.61
C VAL A 292 5.30 21.75 -18.62
N ASP A 293 5.93 22.80 -19.14
CA ASP A 293 7.39 22.97 -19.12
C ASP A 293 8.15 21.81 -19.76
N TYR A 294 9.29 21.36 -19.22
CA TYR A 294 10.09 20.27 -19.79
C TYR A 294 9.32 18.95 -19.97
N CYS A 295 8.23 18.73 -19.20
CA CYS A 295 7.37 17.56 -19.40
C CYS A 295 6.62 17.57 -20.76
N THR A 296 6.49 18.72 -21.42
CA THR A 296 5.89 18.80 -22.77
C THR A 296 6.75 18.15 -23.84
N LYS A 297 8.06 18.03 -23.59
CA LYS A 297 9.04 17.40 -24.49
C LYS A 297 9.19 15.90 -24.25
N PHE A 298 8.60 15.37 -23.16
CA PHE A 298 8.64 13.95 -22.88
C PHE A 298 7.84 13.15 -23.92
N ARG A 299 8.26 11.90 -24.12
CA ARG A 299 7.61 10.92 -25.01
C ARG A 299 6.09 10.86 -24.79
N GLU A 300 5.36 10.54 -25.84
CA GLU A 300 3.90 10.44 -25.76
C GLU A 300 3.43 9.20 -24.99
N SER A 301 2.46 9.38 -24.09
CA SER A 301 1.76 8.26 -23.45
C SER A 301 0.54 7.84 -24.27
N LYS A 302 0.71 6.81 -25.11
CA LYS A 302 -0.33 6.28 -26.01
C LYS A 302 -1.14 5.11 -25.42
N GLY A 303 -0.75 4.59 -24.26
CA GLY A 303 -1.46 3.50 -23.59
C GLY A 303 -2.89 3.90 -23.18
N SER A 304 -3.88 3.02 -23.31
CA SER A 304 -5.29 3.33 -23.00
C SER A 304 -5.79 2.65 -21.73
N ASN A 305 -6.76 3.29 -21.06
CA ASN A 305 -7.46 2.71 -19.91
C ASN A 305 -8.20 1.40 -20.26
N SER A 306 -8.61 1.18 -21.51
CA SER A 306 -9.20 -0.11 -21.91
C SER A 306 -8.19 -1.25 -21.80
N THR A 307 -6.95 -1.03 -22.26
CA THR A 307 -5.85 -1.99 -22.07
C THR A 307 -5.61 -2.25 -20.59
N THR A 308 -5.64 -1.21 -19.75
CA THR A 308 -5.45 -1.34 -18.30
C THR A 308 -6.56 -2.14 -17.64
N LYS A 309 -7.83 -1.90 -17.99
CA LYS A 309 -8.94 -2.72 -17.48
C LYS A 309 -8.78 -4.19 -17.84
N SER A 310 -8.39 -4.50 -19.07
CA SER A 310 -8.13 -5.89 -19.48
C SER A 310 -6.97 -6.50 -18.71
N LYS A 311 -5.89 -5.74 -18.45
CA LYS A 311 -4.74 -6.22 -17.65
C LYS A 311 -5.10 -6.39 -16.17
N LEU A 312 -5.85 -5.46 -15.57
CA LEU A 312 -6.38 -5.59 -14.20
C LEU A 312 -7.30 -6.80 -14.07
N GLN A 313 -8.15 -7.02 -15.06
CA GLN A 313 -9.01 -8.19 -15.12
C GLN A 313 -8.17 -9.47 -15.24
N LYS A 314 -7.18 -9.51 -16.15
CA LYS A 314 -6.27 -10.66 -16.30
C LYS A 314 -5.51 -10.96 -15.01
N TYR A 315 -4.95 -9.94 -14.35
CA TYR A 315 -4.29 -10.10 -13.05
C TYR A 315 -5.24 -10.67 -11.99
N SER A 316 -6.47 -10.16 -11.93
CA SER A 316 -7.50 -10.68 -11.03
C SER A 316 -7.86 -12.13 -11.35
N GLU A 317 -7.96 -12.48 -12.64
CA GLU A 317 -8.21 -13.84 -13.10
C GLU A 317 -7.03 -14.77 -12.78
N GLU A 318 -5.78 -14.33 -12.94
CA GLU A 318 -4.59 -15.10 -12.61
C GLU A 318 -4.50 -15.36 -11.10
N MET A 319 -4.72 -14.35 -10.25
CA MET A 319 -4.85 -14.54 -8.80
C MET A 319 -5.96 -15.53 -8.43
N PHE A 320 -7.08 -15.49 -9.16
CA PHE A 320 -8.19 -16.42 -8.94
C PHE A 320 -7.94 -17.82 -9.53
N LYS A 321 -6.97 -17.98 -10.43
CA LYS A 321 -6.56 -19.31 -10.95
C LYS A 321 -5.49 -19.96 -10.09
N ASP A 322 -4.80 -19.19 -9.26
CA ASP A 322 -3.79 -19.68 -8.36
C ASP A 322 -4.44 -20.52 -7.23
N SER A 323 -4.23 -21.83 -7.32
CA SER A 323 -4.82 -22.81 -6.41
C SER A 323 -4.38 -22.61 -4.96
N LYS A 324 -3.26 -21.93 -4.70
CA LYS A 324 -2.79 -21.61 -3.33
C LYS A 324 -3.73 -20.67 -2.57
N ASN A 325 -4.56 -19.92 -3.30
CA ASN A 325 -5.51 -18.97 -2.72
C ASN A 325 -6.84 -19.62 -2.33
N PHE A 326 -7.00 -20.92 -2.54
CA PHE A 326 -8.24 -21.64 -2.26
C PHE A 326 -8.08 -22.74 -1.23
N THR A 327 -9.16 -22.96 -0.50
CA THR A 327 -9.30 -24.10 0.41
C THR A 327 -10.79 -24.38 0.64
N LEU A 328 -11.10 -25.34 1.51
CA LEU A 328 -12.44 -25.53 2.04
C LEU A 328 -12.55 -24.87 3.41
N GLY A 329 -13.55 -24.01 3.56
CA GLY A 329 -13.88 -23.37 4.83
C GLY A 329 -15.18 -23.90 5.41
N VAL A 330 -15.28 -23.90 6.74
CA VAL A 330 -16.48 -24.31 7.48
C VAL A 330 -17.54 -23.22 7.40
N LEU A 331 -18.69 -23.56 6.81
CA LEU A 331 -19.86 -22.69 6.75
C LEU A 331 -20.65 -22.81 8.05
N ASN A 332 -20.70 -21.71 8.81
CA ASN A 332 -21.46 -21.62 10.04
C ASN A 332 -22.97 -21.44 9.76
N PRO A 333 -23.86 -21.70 10.75
CA PRO A 333 -25.31 -21.50 10.61
C PRO A 333 -25.72 -20.08 10.21
N ASP A 334 -24.90 -19.08 10.53
CA ASP A 334 -25.10 -17.68 10.15
C ASP A 334 -24.58 -17.32 8.74
N ASN A 335 -24.22 -18.33 7.94
CA ASN A 335 -23.60 -18.24 6.61
C ASN A 335 -22.21 -17.60 6.56
N SER A 336 -21.57 -17.35 7.71
CA SER A 336 -20.18 -16.92 7.74
C SER A 336 -19.22 -18.10 7.52
N VAL A 337 -18.03 -17.81 6.99
CA VAL A 337 -16.93 -18.78 6.93
C VAL A 337 -15.76 -18.24 7.72
N THR A 338 -15.39 -18.95 8.78
CA THR A 338 -14.51 -18.40 9.80
C THR A 338 -13.35 -19.31 10.19
N ARG A 339 -13.32 -20.56 9.72
CA ARG A 339 -12.21 -21.49 9.90
C ARG A 339 -12.10 -22.48 8.75
N THR A 340 -10.92 -23.06 8.61
CA THR A 340 -10.60 -24.12 7.63
C THR A 340 -10.36 -25.48 8.32
N THR A 341 -10.27 -25.48 9.66
CA THR A 341 -10.07 -26.67 10.48
C THR A 341 -11.38 -27.17 11.06
N LEU A 342 -11.44 -28.48 11.33
CA LEU A 342 -12.57 -29.12 12.00
C LEU A 342 -12.35 -29.09 13.53
N LEU A 343 -13.40 -29.33 14.31
CA LEU A 343 -13.30 -29.56 15.76
C LEU A 343 -13.52 -31.05 16.02
N SER A 344 -12.81 -31.66 16.95
CA SER A 344 -12.90 -33.09 17.28
C SER A 344 -14.33 -33.51 17.65
N THR A 345 -15.09 -32.62 18.27
CA THR A 345 -16.50 -32.77 18.67
C THR A 345 -17.49 -32.82 17.51
N GLU A 346 -17.10 -32.35 16.32
CA GLU A 346 -17.98 -32.30 15.17
C GLU A 346 -18.01 -33.64 14.44
N GLN A 347 -19.20 -34.23 14.34
CA GLN A 347 -19.41 -35.42 13.51
C GLN A 347 -19.73 -35.07 12.06
N THR A 348 -20.52 -34.02 11.85
CA THR A 348 -20.95 -33.54 10.53
C THR A 348 -20.67 -32.05 10.41
N VAL A 349 -20.03 -31.64 9.31
CA VAL A 349 -19.59 -30.26 9.07
C VAL A 349 -20.03 -29.81 7.68
N THR A 350 -20.53 -28.59 7.57
CA THR A 350 -20.80 -27.99 6.26
C THR A 350 -19.58 -27.22 5.78
N LEU A 351 -19.08 -27.57 4.60
CA LEU A 351 -17.94 -26.93 3.94
C LEU A 351 -18.36 -26.19 2.68
N VAL A 352 -17.62 -25.13 2.37
CA VAL A 352 -17.72 -24.38 1.11
C VAL A 352 -16.32 -24.05 0.59
N PRO A 353 -16.12 -23.96 -0.73
CA PRO A 353 -14.89 -23.42 -1.29
C PRO A 353 -14.75 -21.96 -0.89
N VAL A 354 -13.57 -21.60 -0.39
CA VAL A 354 -13.25 -20.23 -0.02
C VAL A 354 -11.99 -19.72 -0.68
N PHE A 355 -12.03 -18.47 -1.11
CA PHE A 355 -10.86 -17.68 -1.45
C PHE A 355 -10.30 -17.04 -0.18
N ILE A 356 -9.00 -17.21 0.05
CA ILE A 356 -8.30 -16.63 1.19
C ILE A 356 -7.73 -15.27 0.78
N ASP A 357 -8.19 -14.22 1.45
CA ASP A 357 -7.60 -12.89 1.40
C ASP A 357 -7.17 -12.49 2.80
N ASN A 358 -5.87 -12.61 3.09
CA ASN A 358 -5.30 -12.35 4.40
C ASN A 358 -5.99 -13.17 5.52
N SER A 359 -6.73 -12.51 6.42
CA SER A 359 -7.52 -13.17 7.47
C SER A 359 -8.99 -13.39 7.09
N SER A 360 -9.39 -12.95 5.89
CA SER A 360 -10.76 -13.04 5.39
C SER A 360 -10.89 -14.29 4.53
N MET A 361 -11.96 -15.04 4.76
CA MET A 361 -12.36 -16.15 3.90
C MET A 361 -13.65 -15.77 3.20
N LEU A 362 -13.58 -15.70 1.87
CA LEU A 362 -14.71 -15.35 1.03
C LEU A 362 -15.30 -16.64 0.46
N ASN A 363 -16.57 -16.89 0.76
CA ASN A 363 -17.29 -18.02 0.18
C ASN A 363 -17.45 -17.83 -1.33
N CYS A 364 -16.86 -18.74 -2.11
CA CYS A 364 -16.86 -18.73 -3.57
C CYS A 364 -17.88 -19.69 -4.18
N SER A 365 -18.74 -20.32 -3.39
CA SER A 365 -19.74 -21.25 -3.89
C SER A 365 -20.60 -20.67 -5.04
N MET A 366 -21.01 -19.41 -4.95
CA MET A 366 -21.95 -18.82 -5.90
C MET A 366 -21.38 -18.55 -7.30
N ILE A 367 -20.09 -18.83 -7.52
CA ILE A 367 -19.34 -18.41 -8.71
C ILE A 367 -18.74 -19.60 -9.47
N LEU A 368 -19.11 -20.81 -9.04
CA LEU A 368 -18.66 -22.05 -9.63
C LEU A 368 -19.76 -22.61 -10.53
N LYS A 369 -19.35 -23.21 -11.66
CA LYS A 369 -20.19 -24.07 -12.47
C LYS A 369 -20.33 -25.46 -11.84
N SER A 370 -19.23 -25.99 -11.33
CA SER A 370 -19.17 -27.27 -10.64
C SER A 370 -18.04 -27.30 -9.63
N LEU A 371 -18.14 -28.23 -8.69
CA LEU A 371 -17.07 -28.60 -7.78
C LEU A 371 -17.19 -30.09 -7.53
N THR A 372 -16.08 -30.80 -7.68
CA THR A 372 -15.99 -32.24 -7.49
C THR A 372 -14.88 -32.55 -6.49
N ILE A 373 -15.17 -33.43 -5.54
CA ILE A 373 -14.14 -34.03 -4.69
C ILE A 373 -13.79 -35.40 -5.29
N THR A 374 -12.51 -35.64 -5.57
CA THR A 374 -12.02 -36.78 -6.35
C THR A 374 -11.16 -37.79 -5.58
N THR A 375 -11.06 -37.69 -4.25
CA THR A 375 -10.33 -38.66 -3.42
C THR A 375 -10.96 -40.06 -3.46
N ASN A 376 -10.17 -41.13 -3.38
CA ASN A 376 -10.66 -42.51 -3.21
C ASN A 376 -11.52 -42.61 -1.93
N PRO A 377 -12.86 -42.80 -2.03
CA PRO A 377 -13.72 -42.80 -0.85
C PRO A 377 -13.39 -43.93 0.14
N ALA A 378 -12.86 -45.06 -0.32
CA ALA A 378 -12.49 -46.20 0.53
C ALA A 378 -11.29 -45.90 1.45
N GLU A 379 -10.44 -44.94 1.07
CA GLU A 379 -9.26 -44.55 1.83
C GLU A 379 -9.49 -43.31 2.69
N SER A 380 -10.62 -42.62 2.51
CA SER A 380 -10.92 -41.36 3.18
C SER A 380 -11.46 -41.56 4.60
N ALA A 381 -10.95 -40.75 5.54
CA ALA A 381 -11.49 -40.59 6.89
C ALA A 381 -12.85 -39.88 6.94
N PHE A 382 -13.36 -39.48 5.78
CA PHE A 382 -14.60 -38.74 5.61
C PHE A 382 -15.50 -39.38 4.55
N THR A 383 -16.81 -39.30 4.77
CA THR A 383 -17.81 -39.37 3.70
C THR A 383 -18.35 -37.97 3.42
N TRP A 384 -18.86 -37.71 2.22
CA TRP A 384 -19.35 -36.37 1.88
C TRP A 384 -20.47 -36.37 0.84
N THR A 385 -21.25 -35.29 0.83
CA THR A 385 -22.14 -34.96 -0.29
C THR A 385 -21.39 -34.17 -1.36
N GLN A 386 -21.69 -34.40 -2.63
CA GLN A 386 -21.13 -33.57 -3.70
C GLN A 386 -21.78 -32.18 -3.72
N TRP A 387 -20.98 -31.17 -4.05
CA TRP A 387 -21.46 -29.81 -4.28
C TRP A 387 -22.29 -29.77 -5.57
N THR A 388 -23.37 -28.99 -5.60
CA THR A 388 -24.13 -28.73 -6.83
C THR A 388 -24.56 -27.26 -6.92
N PRO A 389 -24.87 -26.73 -8.12
CA PRO A 389 -25.40 -25.37 -8.23
C PRO A 389 -26.69 -25.14 -7.42
N LYS A 390 -27.50 -26.20 -7.23
CA LYS A 390 -28.73 -26.15 -6.40
C LYS A 390 -28.46 -26.25 -4.90
N THR A 391 -27.41 -26.98 -4.53
CA THR A 391 -26.97 -27.18 -3.13
C THR A 391 -25.49 -26.80 -3.05
N PRO A 392 -25.17 -25.50 -2.98
CA PRO A 392 -23.81 -25.02 -3.19
C PRO A 392 -22.96 -25.10 -1.90
N LYS A 393 -22.96 -26.28 -1.27
CA LYS A 393 -22.27 -26.63 -0.04
C LYS A 393 -21.97 -28.12 -0.01
N ILE A 394 -20.95 -28.52 0.74
CA ILE A 394 -20.51 -29.91 0.94
C ILE A 394 -20.83 -30.27 2.38
N THR A 395 -21.61 -31.33 2.61
CA THR A 395 -21.75 -31.90 3.95
C THR A 395 -20.69 -32.97 4.10
N LEU A 396 -19.71 -32.74 4.96
CA LEU A 396 -18.66 -33.68 5.33
C LEU A 396 -19.08 -34.42 6.61
N THR A 397 -18.99 -35.74 6.63
CA THR A 397 -19.21 -36.57 7.82
C THR A 397 -17.93 -37.31 8.16
N LYS A 398 -17.48 -37.22 9.41
CA LYS A 398 -16.30 -37.94 9.92
C LYS A 398 -16.56 -39.44 10.05
N ASN A 399 -15.50 -40.19 10.31
CA ASN A 399 -15.50 -41.65 10.47
C ASN A 399 -15.90 -42.36 9.16
N GLY A 400 -15.31 -41.89 8.06
CA GLY A 400 -15.29 -42.62 6.80
C GLY A 400 -14.49 -43.93 6.91
N PRO A 401 -14.51 -44.75 5.85
CA PRO A 401 -13.97 -46.12 5.89
C PRO A 401 -12.43 -46.19 5.97
N GLY A 402 -11.71 -45.11 5.65
CA GLY A 402 -10.24 -45.08 5.65
C GLY A 402 -9.63 -44.05 6.60
N ALA A 403 -8.33 -43.77 6.45
CA ALA A 403 -7.56 -42.90 7.35
C ALA A 403 -7.11 -41.58 6.71
N SER A 404 -7.19 -41.45 5.37
CA SER A 404 -6.72 -40.26 4.66
C SER A 404 -7.60 -39.06 5.00
N ARG A 405 -6.97 -37.98 5.46
CA ARG A 405 -7.65 -36.71 5.75
C ARG A 405 -7.49 -35.68 4.62
N VAL A 406 -7.01 -36.11 3.47
CA VAL A 406 -6.78 -35.27 2.30
C VAL A 406 -7.94 -35.39 1.31
N LEU A 407 -8.54 -34.25 0.98
CA LEU A 407 -9.52 -34.13 -0.08
C LEU A 407 -8.88 -33.49 -1.31
N SER A 408 -8.94 -34.14 -2.46
CA SER A 408 -8.62 -33.53 -3.75
C SER A 408 -9.87 -32.84 -4.29
N VAL A 409 -9.79 -31.53 -4.46
CA VAL A 409 -10.89 -30.68 -4.91
C VAL A 409 -10.57 -30.17 -6.30
N VAL A 410 -11.51 -30.36 -7.22
CA VAL A 410 -11.49 -29.74 -8.56
C VAL A 410 -12.74 -28.88 -8.66
N MET A 411 -12.55 -27.58 -8.80
CA MET A 411 -13.65 -26.64 -9.03
C MET A 411 -13.56 -26.02 -10.41
N ILE A 412 -14.71 -25.83 -11.04
CA ILE A 412 -14.84 -25.15 -12.33
C ILE A 412 -15.41 -23.77 -12.06
N TYR A 413 -14.57 -22.76 -12.16
CA TYR A 413 -14.95 -21.36 -12.05
C TYR A 413 -15.69 -20.89 -13.30
N ASP A 414 -16.78 -20.14 -13.11
CA ASP A 414 -17.48 -19.50 -14.22
C ASP A 414 -16.74 -18.24 -14.69
N ASP A 415 -15.75 -18.45 -15.55
CA ASP A 415 -15.04 -17.40 -16.27
C ASP A 415 -15.82 -16.85 -17.48
N GLY A 416 -17.08 -17.27 -17.67
CA GLY A 416 -17.95 -16.88 -18.77
C GLY A 416 -17.74 -17.60 -20.09
N THR A 417 -16.77 -18.50 -20.19
CA THR A 417 -16.69 -19.45 -21.30
C THR A 417 -17.70 -20.57 -21.08
N ASN A 418 -17.95 -21.42 -22.08
CA ASN A 418 -18.84 -22.57 -21.91
C ASN A 418 -18.26 -23.59 -20.92
N GLU A 419 -16.96 -23.82 -20.96
CA GLU A 419 -16.26 -24.82 -20.15
C GLU A 419 -15.94 -24.34 -18.73
N GLY A 420 -15.68 -23.05 -18.55
CA GLY A 420 -15.15 -22.51 -17.30
C GLY A 420 -13.65 -22.76 -17.14
N THR A 421 -13.06 -22.29 -16.04
CA THR A 421 -11.65 -22.58 -15.71
C THR A 421 -11.57 -23.58 -14.57
N ALA A 422 -10.85 -24.69 -14.77
CA ALA A 422 -10.57 -25.67 -13.73
C ALA A 422 -9.48 -25.20 -12.77
N ILE A 423 -9.73 -25.34 -11.46
CA ILE A 423 -8.78 -25.05 -10.40
C ILE A 423 -8.75 -26.27 -9.48
N SER A 424 -7.56 -26.84 -9.31
CA SER A 424 -7.36 -28.08 -8.54
C SER A 424 -6.45 -27.81 -7.35
N PHE A 425 -6.88 -28.24 -6.17
CA PHE A 425 -6.10 -28.13 -4.94
C PHE A 425 -6.40 -29.30 -4.00
N ASN A 426 -5.42 -29.61 -3.14
CA ASN A 426 -5.57 -30.58 -2.08
C ASN A 426 -5.84 -29.86 -0.75
N VAL A 427 -6.80 -30.36 0.02
CA VAL A 427 -7.10 -29.86 1.36
C VAL A 427 -6.82 -30.96 2.37
N ASN A 428 -5.87 -30.72 3.27
CA ASN A 428 -5.68 -31.56 4.43
C ASN A 428 -6.57 -31.05 5.57
N LEU A 429 -7.65 -31.76 5.88
CA LEU A 429 -8.60 -31.36 6.92
C LEU A 429 -8.16 -31.91 8.26
N VAL A 430 -7.65 -31.06 9.15
CA VAL A 430 -7.21 -31.44 10.50
C VAL A 430 -8.20 -31.00 11.58
N ASP A 431 -8.24 -31.76 12.67
CA ASP A 431 -8.97 -31.36 13.87
C ASP A 431 -8.10 -30.40 14.69
N GLN A 432 -8.69 -29.29 15.13
CA GLN A 432 -7.98 -28.22 15.82
C GLN A 432 -8.93 -27.56 16.82
N ASP A 433 -9.00 -28.14 18.02
CA ASP A 433 -9.91 -27.72 19.09
C ASP A 433 -9.50 -26.44 19.80
N ASN A 434 -8.25 -26.03 19.60
CA ASN A 434 -7.69 -24.84 20.18
C ASN A 434 -6.80 -24.10 19.16
N THR A 435 -7.23 -22.92 18.74
CA THR A 435 -6.48 -22.04 17.82
C THR A 435 -5.99 -20.75 18.48
N THR A 436 -5.90 -20.76 19.81
CA THR A 436 -5.62 -19.55 20.58
C THR A 436 -4.18 -19.05 20.41
N GLY A 437 -3.23 -19.95 20.11
CA GLY A 437 -1.85 -19.61 19.75
C GLY A 437 -1.15 -18.77 20.83
N SER A 438 -0.64 -17.59 20.45
CA SER A 438 0.02 -16.65 21.38
C SER A 438 -0.97 -15.75 22.16
N PHE A 439 -2.26 -16.07 22.12
CA PHE A 439 -3.32 -15.29 22.76
C PHE A 439 -4.06 -16.16 23.76
N ILE A 440 -4.52 -15.54 24.85
CA ILE A 440 -5.44 -16.18 25.79
C ILE A 440 -6.81 -15.59 25.56
N TYR A 441 -7.82 -16.45 25.47
CA TYR A 441 -9.22 -16.07 25.28
C TYR A 441 -10.06 -16.49 26.48
N LYS A 442 -11.19 -15.82 26.66
CA LYS A 442 -12.23 -16.19 27.62
C LYS A 442 -13.56 -16.25 26.88
N VAL A 443 -14.28 -17.36 26.99
CA VAL A 443 -15.68 -17.49 26.54
C VAL A 443 -16.54 -16.53 27.36
N ILE A 444 -17.28 -15.66 26.69
CA ILE A 444 -18.11 -14.62 27.33
C ILE A 444 -19.60 -14.85 27.13
N ASP A 445 -19.98 -15.62 26.12
CA ASP A 445 -21.35 -16.08 25.86
C ASP A 445 -21.31 -17.30 24.91
N ASP A 446 -22.47 -17.75 24.44
CA ASP A 446 -22.61 -18.93 23.59
C ASP A 446 -21.84 -18.86 22.27
N ASP A 447 -21.63 -17.66 21.72
CA ASP A 447 -21.05 -17.48 20.39
C ASP A 447 -19.75 -16.68 20.39
N ASN A 448 -19.39 -16.04 21.50
CA ASN A 448 -18.31 -15.07 21.55
C ASN A 448 -17.25 -15.39 22.61
N VAL A 449 -16.03 -14.99 22.27
CA VAL A 449 -14.89 -14.91 23.16
C VAL A 449 -14.32 -13.49 23.20
N SER A 450 -13.65 -13.18 24.29
CA SER A 450 -12.80 -12.01 24.44
C SER A 450 -11.31 -12.41 24.40
N LEU A 451 -10.47 -11.64 23.71
CA LEU A 451 -9.01 -11.78 23.75
C LEU A 451 -8.49 -11.10 25.01
N VAL A 452 -8.10 -11.90 26.00
CA VAL A 452 -7.68 -11.46 27.34
C VAL A 452 -6.27 -10.88 27.31
N LYS A 453 -5.31 -11.61 26.74
CA LYS A 453 -3.91 -11.15 26.66
C LYS A 453 -3.11 -11.84 25.56
N CYS A 454 -2.11 -11.14 25.04
CA CYS A 454 -1.02 -11.73 24.28
C CYS A 454 0.12 -12.17 25.21
N THR A 455 0.52 -13.44 25.09
CA THR A 455 1.60 -14.06 25.85
C THR A 455 2.98 -13.71 25.29
N LYS A 456 3.10 -13.53 23.97
CA LYS A 456 4.36 -13.20 23.28
C LYS A 456 4.66 -11.70 23.29
N LYS A 457 5.43 -11.22 24.27
CA LYS A 457 5.76 -9.77 24.39
C LYS A 457 6.65 -9.20 23.29
N THR A 458 7.37 -10.06 22.56
CA THR A 458 8.23 -9.67 21.42
C THR A 458 7.51 -9.71 20.08
N ILE A 459 6.19 -9.94 20.08
CA ILE A 459 5.39 -10.00 18.84
C ILE A 459 5.49 -8.67 18.08
N LYS A 460 5.73 -8.78 16.76
CA LYS A 460 5.94 -7.64 15.88
C LYS A 460 4.71 -7.31 15.03
N ASN A 461 4.14 -8.35 14.41
CA ASN A 461 2.94 -8.26 13.60
C ASN A 461 1.88 -9.12 14.27
N VAL A 462 0.71 -8.54 14.51
CA VAL A 462 -0.42 -9.20 15.16
C VAL A 462 -1.55 -9.32 14.16
N ASN A 463 -2.02 -10.55 13.94
CA ASN A 463 -3.28 -10.84 13.29
C ASN A 463 -4.25 -11.36 14.36
N ILE A 464 -5.24 -10.54 14.74
CA ILE A 464 -6.31 -10.95 15.64
C ILE A 464 -7.38 -11.60 14.78
N PRO A 465 -7.60 -12.92 14.89
CA PRO A 465 -8.51 -13.61 14.01
C PRO A 465 -9.97 -13.20 14.27
N SER A 466 -10.83 -13.36 13.27
CA SER A 466 -12.28 -13.10 13.41
C SER A 466 -12.96 -14.14 14.32
N THR A 467 -12.41 -15.36 14.40
CA THR A 467 -12.89 -16.46 15.27
C THR A 467 -11.73 -17.30 15.79
N VAL A 468 -11.97 -18.03 16.87
CA VAL A 468 -11.05 -19.06 17.39
C VAL A 468 -11.82 -20.28 17.86
N ALA A 469 -11.15 -21.43 17.87
CA ALA A 469 -11.60 -22.63 18.54
C ALA A 469 -11.13 -22.61 20.00
N VAL A 470 -12.03 -22.91 20.93
CA VAL A 470 -11.76 -23.13 22.35
C VAL A 470 -12.53 -24.39 22.77
N ASP A 471 -11.80 -25.38 23.30
CA ASP A 471 -12.33 -26.64 23.83
C ASP A 471 -13.35 -27.33 22.90
N GLY A 472 -13.02 -27.40 21.60
CA GLY A 472 -13.84 -28.10 20.63
C GLY A 472 -15.10 -27.33 20.21
N LYS A 473 -15.19 -26.02 20.48
CA LYS A 473 -16.24 -25.12 19.97
C LYS A 473 -15.63 -23.87 19.30
N SER A 474 -16.22 -23.43 18.19
CA SER A 474 -15.81 -22.23 17.46
C SER A 474 -16.54 -20.99 17.99
N TYR A 475 -15.79 -19.92 18.25
CA TYR A 475 -16.30 -18.66 18.81
C TYR A 475 -15.84 -17.44 18.00
N LYS A 476 -16.68 -16.42 17.93
CA LYS A 476 -16.34 -15.08 17.41
C LYS A 476 -15.47 -14.33 18.39
N VAL A 477 -14.35 -13.78 17.90
CA VAL A 477 -13.54 -12.83 18.70
C VAL A 477 -14.23 -11.48 18.64
N SER A 478 -15.04 -11.17 19.64
CA SER A 478 -15.88 -9.97 19.65
C SER A 478 -15.29 -8.81 20.44
N LYS A 479 -14.33 -9.10 21.33
CA LYS A 479 -13.73 -8.11 22.23
C LYS A 479 -12.23 -8.34 22.41
N ILE A 480 -11.48 -7.25 22.47
CA ILE A 480 -10.09 -7.24 22.94
C ILE A 480 -10.10 -6.61 24.33
N GLU A 481 -9.71 -7.35 25.35
CA GLU A 481 -9.79 -6.89 26.73
C GLU A 481 -8.81 -5.77 27.06
N ALA A 482 -9.06 -5.11 28.19
CA ALA A 482 -8.17 -4.09 28.70
C ALA A 482 -6.75 -4.64 28.89
N ASN A 483 -5.75 -3.86 28.46
CA ASN A 483 -4.33 -4.23 28.53
C ASN A 483 -3.89 -5.49 27.74
N ALA A 484 -4.71 -6.03 26.83
CA ALA A 484 -4.41 -7.31 26.17
C ALA A 484 -3.03 -7.37 25.47
N PHE A 485 -2.61 -6.27 24.83
CA PHE A 485 -1.31 -6.12 24.18
C PHE A 485 -0.39 -5.12 24.91
N LYS A 486 -0.68 -4.82 26.18
CA LYS A 486 0.14 -3.91 26.98
C LYS A 486 1.56 -4.45 27.10
N LYS A 487 2.54 -3.56 26.86
CA LYS A 487 4.00 -3.84 26.90
C LYS A 487 4.51 -4.75 25.78
N CYS A 488 3.77 -4.97 24.69
CA CYS A 488 4.31 -5.62 23.49
C CYS A 488 5.30 -4.68 22.76
N SER A 489 6.54 -4.57 23.25
CA SER A 489 7.49 -3.49 22.92
C SER A 489 8.00 -3.47 21.47
N LYS A 490 7.79 -4.57 20.73
CA LYS A 490 8.14 -4.68 19.31
C LYS A 490 6.91 -4.59 18.38
N LEU A 491 5.70 -4.42 18.92
CA LEU A 491 4.47 -4.41 18.14
C LEU A 491 4.44 -3.22 17.18
N GLU A 492 4.46 -3.50 15.88
CA GLU A 492 4.41 -2.54 14.77
C GLU A 492 3.07 -2.56 14.05
N THR A 493 2.53 -3.76 13.76
CA THR A 493 1.29 -3.88 12.97
C THR A 493 0.23 -4.70 13.71
N VAL A 494 -1.02 -4.24 13.62
CA VAL A 494 -2.19 -4.91 14.19
C VAL A 494 -3.29 -4.99 13.13
N MET A 495 -3.70 -6.20 12.79
CA MET A 495 -4.94 -6.45 12.06
C MET A 495 -5.99 -6.95 13.04
N ILE A 496 -7.14 -6.27 13.02
CA ILE A 496 -8.25 -6.51 13.92
C ILE A 496 -9.31 -7.31 13.15
N GLY A 497 -9.61 -8.51 13.63
CA GLY A 497 -10.58 -9.41 13.04
C GLY A 497 -11.96 -8.78 12.85
N ALA A 498 -12.72 -9.29 11.89
CA ALA A 498 -13.93 -8.66 11.39
C ALA A 498 -15.08 -8.60 12.42
N ASN A 499 -15.04 -9.46 13.44
CA ASN A 499 -16.08 -9.57 14.47
C ASN A 499 -15.82 -8.71 15.71
N VAL A 500 -14.65 -8.05 15.82
CA VAL A 500 -14.29 -7.27 17.01
C VAL A 500 -15.14 -6.00 17.08
N LYS A 501 -16.01 -5.94 18.09
CA LYS A 501 -16.91 -4.81 18.39
C LYS A 501 -16.30 -3.84 19.40
N GLU A 502 -15.47 -4.35 20.32
CA GLU A 502 -14.93 -3.59 21.44
C GLU A 502 -13.41 -3.79 21.62
N ILE A 503 -12.72 -2.70 21.93
CA ILE A 503 -11.32 -2.69 22.34
C ILE A 503 -11.23 -2.01 23.71
N GLY A 504 -10.76 -2.73 24.71
CA GLY A 504 -10.69 -2.30 26.10
C GLY A 504 -9.62 -1.21 26.33
N ALA A 505 -9.67 -0.62 27.53
CA ALA A 505 -8.75 0.43 27.92
C ALA A 505 -7.29 -0.06 27.86
N ASN A 506 -6.37 0.80 27.41
CA ASN A 506 -4.94 0.49 27.34
C ASN A 506 -4.56 -0.75 26.49
N ALA A 507 -5.46 -1.30 25.67
CA ALA A 507 -5.25 -2.56 24.95
C ALA A 507 -3.94 -2.61 24.16
N PHE A 508 -3.62 -1.58 23.38
CA PHE A 508 -2.39 -1.47 22.58
C PHE A 508 -1.40 -0.44 23.12
N SER A 509 -1.51 -0.12 24.41
CA SER A 509 -0.67 0.88 25.08
C SER A 509 0.68 0.31 25.55
N GLY A 510 1.59 1.22 25.93
CA GLY A 510 2.82 0.88 26.65
C GLY A 510 3.96 0.38 25.76
N LYS A 511 4.91 1.27 25.47
CA LYS A 511 6.15 1.05 24.69
C LYS A 511 5.98 0.31 23.34
N THR A 512 4.77 0.21 22.79
CA THR A 512 4.55 -0.34 21.44
C THR A 512 5.11 0.62 20.40
N LYS A 513 5.60 0.09 19.27
CA LYS A 513 6.13 0.88 18.14
C LYS A 513 5.09 0.91 17.02
N LEU A 514 3.86 1.26 17.37
CA LEU A 514 2.70 1.04 16.52
C LEU A 514 2.80 1.88 15.25
N ILE A 515 2.96 1.22 14.11
CA ILE A 515 3.04 1.84 12.78
C ILE A 515 1.69 1.72 12.07
N ARG A 516 1.03 0.56 12.17
CA ARG A 516 -0.21 0.30 11.42
C ARG A 516 -1.25 -0.42 12.25
N VAL A 517 -2.49 0.06 12.20
CA VAL A 517 -3.68 -0.63 12.71
C VAL A 517 -4.71 -0.71 11.59
N GLU A 518 -5.24 -1.90 11.37
CA GLU A 518 -6.24 -2.14 10.34
C GLU A 518 -7.44 -2.92 10.87
N THR A 519 -8.65 -2.52 10.48
CA THR A 519 -9.86 -3.30 10.74
C THR A 519 -10.24 -4.13 9.53
N GLN A 520 -10.48 -5.42 9.73
CA GLN A 520 -10.95 -6.32 8.69
C GLN A 520 -12.46 -6.32 8.53
N GLY A 521 -13.18 -5.79 9.53
CA GLY A 521 -14.63 -5.59 9.50
C GLY A 521 -15.03 -4.15 9.76
N TYR A 522 -16.35 -3.92 9.85
CA TYR A 522 -16.98 -2.60 10.03
C TYR A 522 -17.76 -2.46 11.35
N VAL A 523 -17.74 -3.48 12.22
CA VAL A 523 -18.57 -3.55 13.44
C VAL A 523 -17.93 -2.91 14.67
N LEU A 524 -16.65 -2.55 14.61
CA LEU A 524 -15.93 -1.89 15.71
C LEU A 524 -16.60 -0.58 16.10
N ASN A 525 -17.06 -0.48 17.35
CA ASN A 525 -17.81 0.68 17.81
C ASN A 525 -17.42 1.18 19.21
N THR A 526 -16.75 0.38 20.04
CA THR A 526 -16.45 0.71 21.43
C THR A 526 -14.95 0.65 21.67
N LEU A 527 -14.41 1.72 22.23
CA LEU A 527 -12.97 1.94 22.40
C LEU A 527 -12.73 2.52 23.79
N GLY A 528 -12.07 1.74 24.64
CA GLY A 528 -11.70 2.13 25.98
C GLY A 528 -10.65 3.23 26.01
N LYS A 529 -10.60 3.95 27.14
CA LYS A 529 -9.62 5.02 27.38
C LYS A 529 -8.20 4.53 27.12
N ASP A 530 -7.41 5.34 26.43
CA ASP A 530 -5.98 5.10 26.17
C ASP A 530 -5.66 3.79 25.40
N ALA A 531 -6.64 3.16 24.74
CA ALA A 531 -6.42 1.93 23.96
C ALA A 531 -5.27 2.06 22.96
N PHE A 532 -5.10 3.25 22.36
CA PHE A 532 -4.05 3.58 21.38
C PHE A 532 -3.16 4.74 21.85
N LYS A 533 -2.90 4.87 23.15
CA LYS A 533 -2.09 5.97 23.71
C LYS A 533 -0.67 6.09 23.14
N SER A 534 -0.11 5.00 22.62
CA SER A 534 1.21 4.99 21.97
C SER A 534 1.18 5.40 20.50
N ALA A 535 0.01 5.61 19.90
CA ALA A 535 -0.08 6.05 18.52
C ALA A 535 0.41 7.50 18.38
N ASP A 536 1.23 7.76 17.38
CA ASP A 536 1.84 9.05 17.10
C ASP A 536 1.51 9.54 15.69
N ALA A 537 2.21 10.59 15.22
CA ALA A 537 1.99 11.19 13.91
C ALA A 537 2.31 10.27 12.72
N ASN A 538 3.06 9.18 12.96
CA ASN A 538 3.42 8.17 11.96
C ASN A 538 2.63 6.86 12.15
N THR A 539 1.72 6.77 13.14
CA THR A 539 0.80 5.64 13.21
C THR A 539 -0.33 5.81 12.19
N PHE A 540 -0.55 4.79 11.37
CA PHE A 540 -1.55 4.75 10.32
C PHE A 540 -2.70 3.81 10.65
N PHE A 541 -3.93 4.34 10.59
CA PHE A 541 -5.16 3.58 10.76
C PHE A 541 -5.87 3.40 9.41
N LEU A 542 -5.91 2.18 8.88
CA LEU A 542 -6.79 1.82 7.78
C LEU A 542 -8.11 1.27 8.35
N LEU A 543 -9.18 2.05 8.25
CA LEU A 543 -10.45 1.71 8.87
C LEU A 543 -11.49 1.39 7.80
N LYS A 544 -12.03 0.17 7.87
CA LYS A 544 -13.16 -0.27 7.05
C LYS A 544 -14.49 0.19 7.67
N ALA A 545 -15.35 0.79 6.87
CA ALA A 545 -16.70 1.19 7.29
C ALA A 545 -17.69 1.21 6.10
N THR A 546 -19.00 1.14 6.38
CA THR A 546 -20.00 1.11 5.29
C THR A 546 -20.21 2.49 4.62
N SER A 547 -19.74 3.58 5.24
CA SER A 547 -19.81 4.94 4.69
C SER A 547 -18.80 5.89 5.35
N TYR A 548 -18.50 7.01 4.69
CA TYR A 548 -17.59 8.03 5.21
C TYR A 548 -18.06 8.65 6.54
N SER A 549 -19.37 8.81 6.72
CA SER A 549 -19.95 9.32 7.97
C SER A 549 -19.68 8.38 9.14
N LYS A 550 -19.87 7.05 8.95
CA LYS A 550 -19.54 6.05 9.98
C LYS A 550 -18.04 6.00 10.25
N TYR A 551 -17.22 6.07 9.22
CA TYR A 551 -15.77 6.20 9.35
C TYR A 551 -15.38 7.42 10.22
N ASN A 552 -15.92 8.62 9.95
CA ASN A 552 -15.62 9.81 10.76
C ASN A 552 -16.04 9.65 12.23
N LYS A 553 -17.17 8.98 12.50
CA LYS A 553 -17.57 8.66 13.88
C LYS A 553 -16.56 7.71 14.54
N LEU A 554 -16.09 6.68 13.84
CA LEU A 554 -15.08 5.77 14.35
C LEU A 554 -13.74 6.49 14.61
N VAL A 555 -13.27 7.33 13.67
CA VAL A 555 -12.06 8.15 13.86
C VAL A 555 -12.16 9.01 15.11
N LYS A 556 -13.29 9.69 15.34
CA LYS A 556 -13.50 10.47 16.58
C LYS A 556 -13.34 9.62 17.85
N LYS A 557 -13.82 8.38 17.83
CA LYS A 557 -13.65 7.44 18.96
C LYS A 557 -12.20 6.99 19.11
N VAL A 558 -11.50 6.66 18.02
CA VAL A 558 -10.06 6.29 18.06
C VAL A 558 -9.22 7.46 18.60
N LYS A 559 -9.52 8.69 18.19
CA LYS A 559 -8.86 9.89 18.73
C LYS A 559 -9.05 10.04 20.24
N LYS A 560 -10.28 9.86 20.74
CA LYS A 560 -10.59 9.86 22.18
C LYS A 560 -9.90 8.72 22.94
N ALA A 561 -9.61 7.60 22.27
CA ALA A 561 -8.91 6.46 22.82
C ALA A 561 -7.36 6.57 22.73
N GLY A 562 -6.83 7.77 22.47
CA GLY A 562 -5.38 8.04 22.46
C GLY A 562 -4.75 8.21 21.08
N GLY A 563 -5.48 7.92 19.98
CA GLY A 563 -4.95 8.02 18.62
C GLY A 563 -4.91 9.42 18.01
N SER A 564 -5.07 10.50 18.78
CA SER A 564 -5.36 11.85 18.27
C SER A 564 -4.40 12.40 17.20
N LYS A 565 -3.12 12.03 17.27
CA LYS A 565 -2.05 12.48 16.36
C LYS A 565 -1.92 11.64 15.08
N ALA A 566 -2.54 10.47 15.05
CA ALA A 566 -2.39 9.48 13.99
C ALA A 566 -2.94 9.93 12.62
N VAL A 567 -2.57 9.16 11.61
CA VAL A 567 -3.09 9.29 10.25
C VAL A 567 -4.18 8.25 10.02
N TYR A 568 -5.23 8.66 9.30
CA TYR A 568 -6.41 7.83 9.10
C TYR A 568 -6.74 7.73 7.62
N LYS A 569 -7.17 6.54 7.21
CA LYS A 569 -7.64 6.26 5.87
C LYS A 569 -8.91 5.44 5.90
N PHE A 570 -9.84 5.81 5.01
CA PHE A 570 -11.11 5.14 4.82
C PHE A 570 -11.04 4.14 3.66
N ARG A 571 -11.53 2.93 3.91
CA ARG A 571 -11.94 1.98 2.87
C ARG A 571 -13.37 1.54 3.11
N LYS A 572 -14.16 1.47 2.05
CA LYS A 572 -15.54 1.01 2.14
C LYS A 572 -15.54 -0.49 2.33
N TYR A 573 -16.28 -0.96 3.34
CA TYR A 573 -16.57 -2.39 3.53
C TYR A 573 -17.72 -2.82 2.60
#